data_AF-A0A369A638-F1
#
_entry.id   AF-A0A369A638-F1
#
_cell.length_a   1.000
_cell.length_b   1.000
_cell.length_c   1.000
_cell.angle_alpha   90.00
_cell.angle_beta   90.00
_cell.angle_gamma   90.00
#
_symmetry.space_group_name_H-M   'P 1'
#
loop_
_entity.id
_entity.type
_entity.pdbx_description
1 polymer ?
#
loop_
_entity_poly.entity_id
_entity_poly.type
_entity_poly.pdbx_seq_one_letter_code
_entity_poly.pdbx_strand_id
1 'polypeptide(L)'
;MGKKRYWNTEVKNKRWLKEGRGQGRGSNYKPWLTVRDVASEGRSHRIFGHLTNRTHHLLSDLELATFLLLQWRSSTIDIREQFPLDLELTMSLSDRLGIRHPSFQGIAQYMSSDFVVDAKEGGCPRFAIQVKHTEALLNPRTIEKLEIERRYWRDKSIPFYLVTEAQIPSITFDNINLLYNHSSPLEEADFSSLHTYFEIFQAQLENKHSGVFQGSCRLK
;
A
#
# COMPACT_ATOMS: atom_id res chain seq x y z
N MET A 1 -15.64 19.11 0.18
CA MET A 1 -14.34 19.51 0.78
C MET A 1 -13.31 19.60 -0.33
N GLY A 2 -12.55 20.71 -0.41
CA GLY A 2 -11.61 20.95 -1.51
C GLY A 2 -10.49 19.92 -1.58
N LYS A 3 -10.20 19.40 -2.79
CA LYS A 3 -9.06 18.51 -3.05
C LYS A 3 -7.78 19.22 -2.59
N LYS A 4 -7.18 18.79 -1.47
CA LYS A 4 -5.81 19.20 -1.10
C LYS A 4 -4.88 18.65 -2.18
N ARG A 5 -4.54 19.49 -3.17
CA ARG A 5 -3.54 19.15 -4.16
C ARG A 5 -2.20 19.00 -3.45
N TYR A 6 -1.52 17.88 -3.72
CA TYR A 6 -0.19 17.56 -3.20
C TYR A 6 0.80 18.61 -3.68
N TRP A 7 1.13 19.59 -2.83
CA TRP A 7 2.10 20.61 -3.16
C TRP A 7 2.99 20.87 -1.95
N ASN A 8 4.28 20.57 -2.12
CA ASN A 8 5.26 20.66 -1.05
C ASN A 8 5.96 22.03 -1.13
N THR A 9 5.89 22.80 -0.05
CA THR A 9 6.67 24.02 0.12
C THR A 9 8.04 23.66 0.68
N GLU A 10 9.05 24.53 0.49
CA GLU A 10 10.38 24.32 1.09
C GLU A 10 10.33 24.12 2.61
N VAL A 11 9.44 24.85 3.29
CA VAL A 11 9.22 24.73 4.73
C VAL A 11 8.76 23.31 5.10
N LYS A 12 7.85 22.74 4.32
CA LYS A 12 7.33 21.39 4.54
C LYS A 12 8.39 20.33 4.21
N ASN A 13 9.18 20.51 3.15
CA ASN A 13 10.34 19.66 2.85
C ASN A 13 11.36 19.65 4.00
N LYS A 14 11.76 20.84 4.49
CA LYS A 14 12.71 20.98 5.62
C LYS A 14 12.19 20.29 6.89
N ARG A 15 10.90 20.42 7.16
CA ARG A 15 10.24 19.73 8.28
C ARG A 15 10.31 18.20 8.11
N TRP A 16 9.99 17.66 6.94
CA TRP A 16 10.02 16.23 6.68
C TRP A 16 11.43 15.63 6.80
N LEU A 17 12.44 16.35 6.33
CA LEU A 17 13.85 15.99 6.55
C LEU A 17 14.18 15.93 8.05
N LYS A 18 13.75 16.93 8.84
CA LYS A 18 13.94 16.96 10.30
C LYS A 18 13.20 15.82 11.01
N GLU A 19 12.05 15.39 10.48
CA GLU A 19 11.30 14.24 10.99
C GLU A 19 11.94 12.89 10.64
N GLY A 20 12.96 12.88 9.79
CA GLY A 20 13.67 11.69 9.33
C GLY A 20 12.94 10.90 8.26
N ARG A 21 12.06 11.53 7.46
CA ARG A 21 11.40 10.86 6.34
C ARG A 21 12.43 10.44 5.28
N GLY A 22 12.23 9.26 4.70
CA GLY A 22 13.18 8.58 3.81
C GLY A 22 14.33 7.87 4.53
N GLN A 23 14.46 8.03 5.84
CA GLN A 23 15.54 7.45 6.63
C GLN A 23 15.06 6.24 7.44
N GLY A 24 16.01 5.44 7.91
CA GLY A 24 15.76 4.21 8.68
C GLY A 24 15.66 2.96 7.81
N ARG A 25 15.46 1.82 8.48
CA ARG A 25 15.29 0.47 7.90
C ARG A 25 14.31 -0.32 8.75
N GLY A 26 13.66 -1.33 8.16
CA GLY A 26 12.70 -2.18 8.85
C GLY A 26 11.64 -1.37 9.58
N SER A 27 11.48 -1.60 10.88
CA SER A 27 10.48 -0.94 11.73
C SER A 27 10.72 0.55 11.91
N ASN A 28 11.96 1.02 11.72
CA ASN A 28 12.35 2.40 11.93
C ASN A 28 12.27 3.26 10.66
N TYR A 29 11.97 2.65 9.51
CA TYR A 29 11.85 3.40 8.25
C TYR A 29 10.59 4.28 8.25
N LYS A 30 10.75 5.51 7.79
CA LYS A 30 9.65 6.47 7.61
C LYS A 30 9.50 6.81 6.12
N PRO A 31 8.35 6.51 5.48
CA PRO A 31 8.16 6.83 4.07
C PRO A 31 8.14 8.34 3.82
N TRP A 32 8.54 8.76 2.61
CA TRP A 32 8.46 10.17 2.22
C TRP A 32 7.02 10.66 2.15
N LEU A 33 6.15 9.85 1.56
CA LEU A 33 4.73 10.11 1.42
C LEU A 33 3.93 9.17 2.31
N THR A 34 2.90 9.72 2.94
CA THR A 34 1.89 8.93 3.65
C THR A 34 0.53 9.13 2.99
N VAL A 35 -0.42 8.24 3.31
CA VAL A 35 -1.83 8.36 2.88
C VAL A 35 -2.49 9.70 3.25
N ARG A 36 -1.93 10.46 4.20
CA ARG A 36 -2.43 11.79 4.59
C ARG A 36 -1.88 12.92 3.74
N ASP A 37 -0.77 12.67 3.03
CA ASP A 37 -0.03 13.70 2.29
C ASP A 37 -0.54 13.86 0.86
N VAL A 38 -1.15 12.81 0.31
CA VAL A 38 -1.61 12.76 -1.09
C VAL A 38 -3.11 12.48 -1.11
N ALA A 39 -3.87 13.31 -1.82
CA ALA A 39 -5.23 12.95 -2.20
C ALA A 39 -5.13 11.86 -3.27
N SER A 40 -5.31 10.60 -2.89
CA SER A 40 -5.31 9.49 -3.85
C SER A 40 -6.43 9.68 -4.86
N GLU A 41 -6.18 9.37 -6.13
CA GLU A 41 -7.22 9.31 -7.16
C GLU A 41 -8.11 8.07 -6.98
N GLY A 42 -7.62 7.06 -6.25
CA GLY A 42 -8.36 5.86 -5.84
C GLY A 42 -8.25 5.58 -4.33
N ARG A 43 -8.26 4.29 -3.97
CA ARG A 43 -8.17 3.82 -2.58
C ARG A 43 -6.71 3.81 -2.10
N SER A 44 -6.48 4.26 -0.87
CA SER A 44 -5.18 4.17 -0.19
C SER A 44 -5.27 3.22 1.00
N HIS A 45 -4.14 2.64 1.38
CA HIS A 45 -4.05 1.56 2.35
C HIS A 45 -3.02 1.84 3.44
N ARG A 46 -3.38 1.44 4.65
CA ARG A 46 -2.47 1.34 5.80
C ARG A 46 -2.47 -0.09 6.26
N ILE A 47 -1.43 -0.83 5.89
CA ILE A 47 -1.33 -2.28 6.13
C ILE A 47 -0.11 -2.58 6.98
N PHE A 48 -0.24 -3.49 7.94
CA PHE A 48 0.88 -3.94 8.75
C PHE A 48 1.77 -4.88 7.92
N GLY A 49 3.07 -4.59 7.88
CA GLY A 49 4.07 -5.44 7.24
C GLY A 49 4.76 -6.33 8.26
N HIS A 50 4.53 -7.64 8.19
CA HIS A 50 5.09 -8.57 9.18
C HIS A 50 6.62 -8.73 9.05
N LEU A 51 7.19 -8.52 7.87
CA LEU A 51 8.65 -8.53 7.66
C LEU A 51 9.36 -7.33 8.32
N THR A 52 8.70 -6.17 8.30
CA THR A 52 9.28 -4.89 8.74
C THR A 52 8.79 -4.47 10.12
N ASN A 53 7.75 -5.11 10.65
CA ASN A 53 7.09 -4.79 11.92
C ASN A 53 6.64 -3.32 12.01
N ARG A 54 6.04 -2.80 10.93
CA ARG A 54 5.46 -1.45 10.89
C ARG A 54 4.26 -1.37 9.96
N THR A 55 3.48 -0.29 10.08
CA THR A 55 2.45 0.05 9.10
C THR A 55 3.10 0.67 7.85
N HIS A 56 2.79 0.11 6.69
CA HIS A 56 3.14 0.65 5.38
C HIS A 56 2.04 1.59 4.86
N HIS A 57 2.44 2.57 4.07
CA HIS A 57 1.54 3.53 3.45
C HIS A 57 1.51 3.36 1.92
N LEU A 58 0.41 2.81 1.41
CA LEU A 58 0.26 2.50 -0.01
C LEU A 58 -0.83 3.40 -0.60
N LEU A 59 -0.57 4.02 -1.74
CA LEU A 59 -1.38 5.10 -2.30
C LEU A 59 -2.33 4.63 -3.42
N SER A 60 -2.30 3.33 -3.76
CA SER A 60 -3.18 2.69 -4.74
C SER A 60 -3.39 1.20 -4.45
N ASP A 61 -4.42 0.60 -5.06
CA ASP A 61 -4.63 -0.85 -5.04
C ASP A 61 -3.52 -1.61 -5.76
N LEU A 62 -2.92 -1.02 -6.80
CA LEU A 62 -1.79 -1.61 -7.52
C LEU A 62 -0.52 -1.65 -6.64
N GLU A 63 -0.30 -0.61 -5.83
CA GLU A 63 0.75 -0.63 -4.80
C GLU A 63 0.46 -1.67 -3.72
N LEU A 64 -0.80 -1.83 -3.29
CA LEU A 64 -1.19 -2.90 -2.36
C LEU A 64 -0.88 -4.28 -2.92
N ALA A 65 -1.27 -4.56 -4.15
CA ALA A 65 -0.99 -5.84 -4.80
C ALA A 65 0.51 -6.10 -4.90
N THR A 66 1.28 -5.10 -5.35
CA THR A 66 2.74 -5.19 -5.44
C THR A 66 3.37 -5.47 -4.07
N PHE A 67 2.94 -4.74 -3.03
CA PHE A 67 3.41 -4.91 -1.67
C PHE A 67 3.15 -6.32 -1.12
N LEU A 68 1.95 -6.87 -1.32
CA LEU A 68 1.60 -8.21 -0.86
C LEU A 68 2.49 -9.27 -1.52
N LEU A 69 2.75 -9.16 -2.82
CA LEU A 69 3.65 -10.06 -3.54
C LEU A 69 5.09 -9.97 -3.03
N LEU A 70 5.59 -8.74 -2.82
CA LEU A 70 6.93 -8.52 -2.27
C LEU A 70 7.07 -9.09 -0.86
N GLN A 71 6.04 -8.96 -0.05
CA GLN A 71 6.01 -9.45 1.31
C GLN A 71 5.92 -10.99 1.39
N TRP A 72 5.22 -11.62 0.44
CA TRP A 72 5.12 -13.08 0.37
C TRP A 72 6.38 -13.75 -0.18
N ARG A 73 7.21 -13.01 -0.91
CA ARG A 73 8.49 -13.49 -1.43
C ARG A 73 9.46 -13.80 -0.29
N SER A 74 9.87 -15.07 -0.19
CA SER A 74 10.69 -15.61 0.91
C SER A 74 12.08 -14.97 1.07
N SER A 75 12.64 -14.40 0.01
CA SER A 75 13.94 -13.75 0.05
C SER A 75 13.90 -12.28 0.48
N THR A 76 12.72 -11.65 0.55
CA THR A 76 12.57 -10.25 0.95
C THR A 76 12.89 -10.05 2.43
N ILE A 77 13.69 -9.03 2.74
CA ILE A 77 14.13 -8.66 4.09
C ILE A 77 13.48 -7.38 4.56
N ASP A 78 13.51 -6.36 3.70
CA ASP A 78 13.00 -5.03 4.01
C ASP A 78 12.28 -4.47 2.79
N ILE A 79 11.23 -3.72 3.06
CA ILE A 79 10.43 -3.03 2.06
C ILE A 79 10.33 -1.59 2.53
N ARG A 80 10.80 -0.66 1.71
CA ARG A 80 10.78 0.78 2.00
C ARG A 80 9.95 1.47 0.93
N GLU A 81 8.68 1.71 1.24
CA GLU A 81 7.76 2.37 0.34
C GLU A 81 7.99 3.88 0.28
N GLN A 82 7.58 4.50 -0.84
CA GLN A 82 7.65 5.94 -1.05
C GLN A 82 9.05 6.48 -0.72
N PHE A 83 10.07 5.85 -1.28
CA PHE A 83 11.47 6.14 -1.01
C PHE A 83 11.90 7.41 -1.72
N PRO A 84 12.30 8.48 -1.01
CA PRO A 84 12.64 9.74 -1.66
C PRO A 84 13.96 9.62 -2.44
N LEU A 85 13.98 10.20 -3.62
CA LEU A 85 15.19 10.37 -4.41
C LEU A 85 15.87 11.67 -4.00
N ASP A 86 17.20 11.68 -4.02
CA ASP A 86 17.98 12.87 -3.72
C ASP A 86 17.66 13.99 -4.72
N LEU A 87 17.22 15.13 -4.21
CA LEU A 87 16.71 16.24 -5.02
C LEU A 87 17.78 16.86 -5.91
N GLU A 88 19.00 17.02 -5.40
CA GLU A 88 20.10 17.61 -6.16
C GLU A 88 20.50 16.69 -7.31
N LEU A 89 20.55 15.37 -7.06
CA LEU A 89 20.83 14.38 -8.09
C LEU A 89 19.73 14.32 -9.15
N THR A 90 18.44 14.36 -8.78
CA THR A 90 17.35 14.35 -9.77
C THR A 90 17.30 15.62 -10.59
N MET A 91 17.63 16.78 -10.01
CA MET A 91 17.76 18.04 -10.74
C MET A 91 18.92 18.00 -11.73
N SER A 92 20.12 17.58 -11.28
CA SER A 92 21.28 17.39 -12.14
C SER A 92 21.00 16.39 -13.28
N LEU A 93 20.27 15.31 -13.02
CA LEU A 93 19.82 14.38 -14.05
C LEU A 93 18.85 15.02 -15.04
N SER A 94 17.90 15.80 -14.55
CA SER A 94 16.91 16.50 -15.39
C SER A 94 17.60 17.43 -16.38
N ASP A 95 18.57 18.22 -15.92
CA ASP A 95 19.35 19.13 -16.75
C ASP A 95 20.17 18.38 -17.81
N ARG A 96 20.89 17.31 -17.40
CA ARG A 96 21.68 16.47 -18.32
C ARG A 96 20.84 15.79 -19.40
N LEU A 97 19.61 15.42 -19.07
CA LEU A 97 18.70 14.72 -19.99
C LEU A 97 17.86 15.69 -20.84
N GLY A 98 17.89 16.99 -20.55
CA GLY A 98 16.99 17.97 -21.17
C GLY A 98 15.52 17.77 -20.79
N ILE A 99 15.25 17.10 -19.66
CA ILE A 99 13.89 16.81 -19.18
C ILE A 99 13.55 17.82 -18.08
N ARG A 100 12.37 18.44 -18.14
CA ARG A 100 11.96 19.38 -17.09
C ARG A 100 11.79 18.67 -15.75
N HIS A 101 12.51 19.08 -14.71
CA HIS A 101 12.33 18.52 -13.36
C HIS A 101 10.90 18.76 -12.83
N PRO A 102 10.30 17.82 -12.07
CA PRO A 102 9.05 18.06 -11.37
C PRO A 102 9.13 19.29 -10.45
N SER A 103 8.25 20.26 -10.68
CA SER A 103 8.20 21.49 -9.89
C SER A 103 6.76 21.94 -9.68
N PHE A 104 6.49 22.60 -8.56
CA PHE A 104 5.22 23.26 -8.31
C PHE A 104 5.43 24.67 -7.79
N GLN A 105 4.76 25.66 -8.40
CA GLN A 105 4.91 27.08 -8.06
C GLN A 105 6.39 27.53 -7.99
N GLY A 106 7.21 27.02 -8.92
CA GLY A 106 8.65 27.32 -8.98
C GLY A 106 9.52 26.51 -8.00
N ILE A 107 8.94 25.71 -7.11
CA ILE A 107 9.67 24.89 -6.14
C ILE A 107 9.85 23.47 -6.67
N ALA A 108 11.10 23.03 -6.80
CA ALA A 108 11.44 21.66 -7.18
C ALA A 108 10.89 20.64 -6.15
N GLN A 109 10.28 19.57 -6.65
CA GLN A 109 9.62 18.57 -5.81
C GLN A 109 10.47 17.31 -5.70
N TYR A 110 10.59 16.76 -4.49
CA TYR A 110 11.18 15.44 -4.30
C TYR A 110 10.40 14.40 -5.11
N MET A 111 11.15 13.65 -5.92
CA MET A 111 10.65 12.42 -6.53
C MET A 111 10.77 11.28 -5.53
N SER A 112 10.00 10.22 -5.75
CA SER A 112 10.07 9.01 -4.93
C SER A 112 9.83 7.78 -5.78
N SER A 113 10.50 6.69 -5.42
CA SER A 113 10.16 5.35 -5.90
C SER A 113 9.13 4.71 -4.99
N ASP A 114 8.16 4.02 -5.58
CA ASP A 114 7.08 3.39 -4.83
C ASP A 114 7.61 2.33 -3.86
N PHE A 115 8.63 1.54 -4.24
CA PHE A 115 9.30 0.60 -3.34
C PHE A 115 10.81 0.54 -3.56
N VAL A 116 11.57 0.45 -2.47
CA VAL A 116 12.94 -0.05 -2.44
C VAL A 116 12.98 -1.30 -1.58
N VAL A 117 13.44 -2.41 -2.16
CA VAL A 117 13.38 -3.73 -1.55
C VAL A 117 14.79 -4.24 -1.32
N ASP A 118 15.05 -4.74 -0.12
CA ASP A 118 16.27 -5.48 0.21
C ASP A 118 15.96 -6.98 0.26
N ALA A 119 16.78 -7.81 -0.40
CA ALA A 119 16.57 -9.25 -0.53
C ALA A 119 17.85 -10.07 -0.25
N LYS A 120 17.69 -11.30 0.26
CA LYS A 120 18.78 -12.28 0.51
C LYS A 120 19.06 -13.16 -0.71
N GLU A 121 19.23 -12.57 -1.89
CA GLU A 121 19.57 -13.32 -3.12
C GLU A 121 20.94 -12.93 -3.68
N GLY A 122 21.66 -13.95 -4.16
CA GLY A 122 23.05 -13.87 -4.60
C GLY A 122 23.22 -13.05 -5.87
N GLY A 123 23.55 -11.76 -5.70
CA GLY A 123 24.04 -10.85 -6.74
C GLY A 123 23.53 -9.42 -6.61
N CYS A 124 22.21 -9.25 -6.45
CA CYS A 124 21.56 -7.94 -6.32
C CYS A 124 20.76 -7.88 -5.01
N PRO A 125 21.37 -7.50 -3.88
CA PRO A 125 20.70 -7.48 -2.58
C PRO A 125 19.64 -6.38 -2.46
N ARG A 126 19.55 -5.49 -3.45
CA ARG A 126 18.62 -4.36 -3.45
C ARG A 126 18.13 -4.06 -4.86
N PHE A 127 16.84 -3.74 -4.97
CA PHE A 127 16.23 -3.23 -6.20
C PHE A 127 15.14 -2.20 -5.88
N ALA A 128 14.83 -1.36 -6.85
CA ALA A 128 13.75 -0.37 -6.79
C ALA A 128 12.62 -0.75 -7.74
N ILE A 129 11.39 -0.45 -7.34
CA ILE A 129 10.18 -0.64 -8.15
C ILE A 129 9.43 0.68 -8.21
N GLN A 130 9.01 1.05 -9.41
CA GLN A 130 7.96 2.02 -9.61
C GLN A 130 6.71 1.30 -10.12
N VAL A 131 5.57 1.67 -9.58
CA VAL A 131 4.25 1.13 -9.92
C VAL A 131 3.49 2.17 -10.74
N LYS A 132 3.03 1.76 -11.93
CA LYS A 132 2.17 2.58 -12.78
C LYS A 132 1.19 1.73 -13.55
N HIS A 133 -0.03 2.26 -13.67
CA HIS A 133 -1.00 1.70 -14.59
C HIS A 133 -0.54 1.85 -16.03
N THR A 134 -0.86 0.88 -16.90
CA THR A 134 -0.43 0.92 -18.30
C THR A 134 -0.98 2.17 -19.01
N GLU A 135 -2.18 2.62 -18.67
CA GLU A 135 -2.77 3.84 -19.23
C GLU A 135 -1.94 5.09 -18.88
N ALA A 136 -1.31 5.13 -17.70
CA ALA A 136 -0.47 6.26 -17.29
C ALA A 136 0.80 6.40 -18.13
N LEU A 137 1.25 5.31 -18.78
CA LEU A 137 2.41 5.28 -19.67
C LEU A 137 2.13 5.91 -21.03
N LEU A 138 0.86 6.13 -21.38
CA LEU A 138 0.47 6.88 -22.58
C LEU A 138 0.80 8.38 -22.45
N ASN A 139 0.99 8.87 -21.23
CA ASN A 139 1.34 10.27 -20.99
C ASN A 139 2.86 10.49 -21.13
N PRO A 140 3.33 11.31 -22.10
CA PRO A 140 4.76 11.59 -22.27
C PRO A 140 5.42 12.15 -21.01
N ARG A 141 4.68 12.95 -20.23
CA ARG A 141 5.19 13.51 -18.98
C ARG A 141 5.44 12.46 -17.90
N THR A 142 4.70 11.34 -17.93
CA THR A 142 4.96 10.20 -17.05
C THR A 142 6.27 9.52 -17.45
N ILE A 143 6.46 9.28 -18.75
CA ILE A 143 7.68 8.65 -19.30
C ILE A 143 8.93 9.48 -18.98
N GLU A 144 8.87 10.80 -19.15
CA GLU A 144 9.94 11.72 -18.78
C GLU A 144 10.38 11.57 -17.31
N LYS A 145 9.41 11.51 -16.38
CA LYS A 145 9.70 11.35 -14.95
C LYS A 145 10.29 9.96 -14.67
N LEU A 146 9.76 8.92 -15.31
CA LEU A 146 10.28 7.56 -15.18
C LEU A 146 11.71 7.45 -15.70
N GLU A 147 12.09 8.18 -16.75
CA GLU A 147 13.46 8.16 -17.26
C GLU A 147 14.45 8.81 -16.26
N ILE A 148 14.07 9.91 -15.61
CA ILE A 148 14.88 10.52 -14.54
C ILE A 148 15.11 9.51 -13.41
N GLU A 149 14.04 8.85 -12.95
CA GLU A 149 14.10 7.85 -11.89
C GLU A 149 14.93 6.62 -12.28
N ARG A 150 14.73 6.10 -13.50
CA ARG A 150 15.51 4.98 -14.04
C ARG A 150 17.00 5.30 -14.09
N ARG A 151 17.35 6.52 -14.53
CA ARG A 151 18.74 7.00 -14.57
C ARG A 151 19.32 7.17 -13.17
N TYR A 152 18.53 7.67 -12.22
CA TYR A 152 18.93 7.79 -10.81
C TYR A 152 19.36 6.46 -10.21
N TRP A 153 18.57 5.39 -10.40
CA TRP A 153 18.91 4.07 -9.87
C TRP A 153 20.04 3.40 -10.63
N ARG A 154 20.09 3.58 -11.96
CA ARG A 154 21.19 3.10 -12.79
C ARG A 154 22.54 3.69 -12.37
N ASP A 155 22.59 4.99 -12.11
CA ASP A 155 23.80 5.69 -11.66
C ASP A 155 24.25 5.20 -10.25
N LYS A 156 23.35 4.56 -9.47
CA LYS A 156 23.65 3.89 -8.20
C LYS A 156 23.91 2.37 -8.33
N SER A 157 23.92 1.84 -9.55
CA SER A 157 24.05 0.40 -9.82
C SER A 157 22.98 -0.45 -9.12
N ILE A 158 21.78 0.09 -8.92
CA ILE A 158 20.63 -0.60 -8.33
C ILE A 158 19.63 -0.91 -9.46
N PRO A 159 19.21 -2.17 -9.64
CA PRO A 159 18.17 -2.53 -10.60
C PRO A 159 16.87 -1.76 -10.33
N PHE A 160 16.25 -1.28 -11.40
CA PHE A 160 14.97 -0.58 -11.37
C PHE A 160 13.96 -1.30 -12.25
N TYR A 161 12.78 -1.54 -11.71
CA TYR A 161 11.69 -2.24 -12.40
C TYR A 161 10.43 -1.39 -12.43
N LEU A 162 9.72 -1.45 -13.55
CA LEU A 162 8.38 -0.88 -13.69
C LEU A 162 7.36 -2.02 -13.60
N VAL A 163 6.43 -1.91 -12.66
CA VAL A 163 5.33 -2.86 -12.46
C VAL A 163 4.02 -2.19 -12.84
N THR A 164 3.24 -2.85 -13.68
CA THR A 164 1.88 -2.48 -14.06
C THR A 164 0.91 -3.59 -13.64
N GLU A 165 -0.40 -3.33 -13.74
CA GLU A 165 -1.43 -4.32 -13.48
C GLU A 165 -1.29 -5.59 -14.34
N ALA A 166 -0.66 -5.48 -15.53
CA ALA A 166 -0.47 -6.61 -16.43
C ALA A 166 0.52 -7.66 -15.90
N GLN A 167 1.44 -7.29 -15.01
CA GLN A 167 2.37 -8.23 -14.37
C GLN A 167 1.84 -8.83 -13.06
N ILE A 168 0.68 -8.41 -12.58
CA ILE A 168 0.10 -8.91 -11.35
C ILE A 168 -0.96 -9.98 -11.67
N PRO A 169 -0.89 -11.18 -11.05
CA PRO A 169 -1.92 -12.20 -11.24
C PRO A 169 -3.30 -11.68 -10.88
N SER A 170 -4.30 -11.89 -11.72
CA SER A 170 -5.68 -11.41 -11.52
C SER A 170 -6.26 -11.84 -10.17
N ILE A 171 -5.95 -13.06 -9.73
CA ILE A 171 -6.35 -13.61 -8.42
C ILE A 171 -5.91 -12.72 -7.25
N THR A 172 -4.82 -11.97 -7.40
CA THR A 172 -4.34 -11.01 -6.38
C THR A 172 -5.34 -9.87 -6.24
N PHE A 173 -5.82 -9.33 -7.36
CA PHE A 173 -6.85 -8.29 -7.36
C PHE A 173 -8.20 -8.82 -6.90
N ASP A 174 -8.57 -10.04 -7.28
CA ASP A 174 -9.80 -10.69 -6.79
C ASP A 174 -9.77 -10.84 -5.28
N ASN A 175 -8.65 -11.29 -4.72
CA ASN A 175 -8.44 -11.40 -3.27
C ASN A 175 -8.44 -10.02 -2.58
N ILE A 176 -7.81 -9.01 -3.19
CA ILE A 176 -7.86 -7.64 -2.66
C ILE A 176 -9.30 -7.12 -2.68
N ASN A 177 -10.04 -7.33 -3.76
CA ASN A 177 -11.44 -6.93 -3.83
C ASN A 177 -12.26 -7.67 -2.78
N LEU A 178 -12.08 -8.97 -2.60
CA LEU A 178 -12.77 -9.74 -1.57
C LEU A 178 -12.48 -9.20 -0.15
N LEU A 179 -11.21 -8.90 0.16
CA LEU A 179 -10.79 -8.49 1.49
C LEU A 179 -11.03 -7.01 1.80
N TYR A 180 -11.04 -6.15 0.78
CA TYR A 180 -11.06 -4.70 0.95
C TYR A 180 -12.29 -4.02 0.34
N ASN A 181 -13.18 -4.71 -0.40
CA ASN A 181 -14.48 -4.15 -0.76
C ASN A 181 -15.38 -4.08 0.47
N HIS A 182 -15.45 -2.87 1.05
CA HIS A 182 -16.50 -2.48 1.98
C HIS A 182 -17.37 -1.34 1.44
N SER A 183 -17.47 -1.22 0.11
CA SER A 183 -18.33 -0.22 -0.54
C SER A 183 -19.22 -0.85 -1.61
N SER A 184 -19.98 -1.86 -1.22
CA SER A 184 -21.43 -1.60 -1.13
C SER A 184 -21.64 -1.08 0.30
N PRO A 185 -22.61 -0.17 0.59
CA PRO A 185 -23.25 -0.26 1.90
C PRO A 185 -23.51 -1.75 2.09
N LEU A 186 -23.30 -2.28 3.29
CA LEU A 186 -24.11 -3.44 3.63
C LEU A 186 -25.53 -2.98 3.28
N GLU A 187 -26.09 -3.39 2.12
CA GLU A 187 -27.50 -3.72 2.04
C GLU A 187 -27.65 -4.47 3.34
N GLU A 188 -28.34 -3.82 4.29
CA GLU A 188 -28.51 -4.29 5.65
C GLU A 188 -28.61 -5.79 5.53
N ALA A 189 -27.51 -6.50 5.84
CA ALA A 189 -27.52 -7.95 5.67
C ALA A 189 -28.70 -8.32 6.55
N ASP A 190 -29.78 -8.83 5.96
CA ASP A 190 -31.08 -8.81 6.63
C ASP A 190 -30.99 -9.72 7.86
N PHE A 191 -30.59 -9.09 8.97
CA PHE A 191 -30.30 -9.73 10.24
C PHE A 191 -31.64 -10.12 10.90
N SER A 192 -32.79 -9.78 10.30
CA SER A 192 -34.08 -10.29 10.74
C SER A 192 -34.09 -11.82 10.72
N SER A 193 -33.51 -12.42 9.68
CA SER A 193 -33.37 -13.87 9.56
C SER A 193 -32.50 -14.43 10.70
N LEU A 194 -31.39 -13.76 11.05
CA LEU A 194 -30.52 -14.16 12.16
C LEU A 194 -31.19 -14.01 13.53
N HIS A 195 -32.06 -13.01 13.72
CA HIS A 195 -32.88 -12.89 14.92
C HIS A 195 -33.87 -14.04 15.03
N THR A 196 -34.57 -14.38 13.94
CA THR A 196 -35.48 -15.53 13.90
C THR A 196 -34.74 -16.85 14.17
N TYR A 197 -33.55 -17.06 13.60
CA TYR A 197 -32.73 -18.23 13.90
C TYR A 197 -32.32 -18.27 15.38
N PHE A 198 -31.96 -17.13 15.96
CA PHE A 198 -31.58 -17.03 17.38
C PHE A 198 -32.75 -17.35 18.32
N GLU A 199 -33.94 -16.84 18.04
CA GLU A 199 -35.17 -17.16 18.80
C GLU A 199 -35.52 -18.65 18.68
N ILE A 200 -35.44 -19.23 17.47
CA ILE A 200 -35.66 -20.67 17.26
C ILE A 200 -34.66 -21.50 18.07
N PHE A 201 -33.39 -21.11 18.09
CA PHE A 201 -32.37 -21.79 18.88
C PHE A 201 -32.62 -21.68 20.39
N GLN A 202 -33.00 -20.51 20.90
CA GLN A 202 -33.37 -20.35 22.31
C GLN A 202 -34.57 -21.21 22.68
N ALA A 203 -35.64 -21.21 21.87
CA ALA A 203 -36.82 -22.03 22.12
C ALA A 203 -36.51 -23.53 22.08
N GLN A 204 -35.59 -23.99 21.21
CA GLN A 204 -35.14 -25.39 21.19
C GLN A 204 -34.29 -25.76 22.41
N LEU A 205 -33.48 -24.82 22.93
CA LEU A 205 -32.70 -25.02 24.14
C LEU A 205 -33.61 -25.06 25.38
N GLU A 206 -34.60 -24.17 25.47
CA GLU A 206 -35.57 -24.14 26.56
C GLU A 206 -36.48 -25.38 26.56
N ASN A 207 -36.94 -25.84 25.39
CA ASN A 207 -37.74 -27.07 25.26
C ASN A 207 -36.95 -28.35 25.59
N LYS A 208 -35.61 -28.34 25.48
CA LYS A 208 -34.77 -29.44 25.96
C LYS A 208 -34.62 -29.46 27.48
N HIS A 209 -34.82 -28.33 28.15
CA HIS A 209 -34.75 -28.23 29.61
C HIS A 209 -36.09 -28.53 30.31
N SER A 210 -37.23 -28.44 29.62
CA SER A 210 -38.56 -28.78 30.16
C SER A 210 -38.98 -30.24 29.94
N GLY A 211 -38.20 -31.04 29.20
CA GLY A 211 -38.48 -32.46 28.92
C GLY A 211 -37.92 -33.47 29.92
N VAL A 212 -37.22 -33.04 30.98
CA VAL A 212 -36.65 -33.94 31.99
C VAL A 212 -37.20 -33.55 33.35
N PHE A 213 -38.36 -34.11 33.73
CA PHE A 213 -38.71 -34.55 35.10
C PHE A 213 -40.21 -34.87 35.15
N GLN A 214 -40.58 -36.13 34.85
CA GLN A 214 -41.66 -36.85 35.54
C GLN A 214 -41.59 -38.34 35.18
N GLY A 215 -40.57 -39.01 35.74
CA GLY A 215 -40.50 -40.47 35.81
C GLY A 215 -40.51 -40.88 37.28
N SER A 216 -41.71 -40.96 37.88
CA SER A 216 -41.92 -41.56 39.20
C SER A 216 -41.51 -43.03 39.17
N CYS A 217 -40.37 -43.35 39.78
CA CYS A 217 -39.94 -44.72 40.01
C CYS A 217 -40.46 -45.17 41.38
N ARG A 218 -41.40 -46.14 41.36
CA ARG A 218 -41.83 -46.91 42.54
C ARG A 218 -40.62 -47.61 43.14
N LEU A 219 -40.46 -47.50 44.46
CA LEU A 219 -39.71 -48.48 45.25
C LEU A 219 -40.60 -49.02 46.37
N LYS A 220 -40.39 -50.31 46.63
CA LYS A 220 -41.13 -51.23 47.50
C LYS A 220 -41.27 -50.75 48.93
#